data_AF-A0A2J7RP62-F1
#
_entry.id   AF-A0A2J7RP62-F1
#
_cell.length_a   1.000
_cell.length_b   1.000
_cell.length_c   1.000
_cell.angle_alpha   90.00
_cell.angle_beta   90.00
_cell.angle_gamma   90.00
#
_symmetry.space_group_name_H-M   'P 1'
#
loop_
_entity.id
_entity.type
_entity.pdbx_description
1 polymer ?
#
loop_
_entity_poly.entity_id
_entity_poly.type
_entity_poly.pdbx_seq_one_letter_code
_entity_poly.pdbx_strand_id
1 'polypeptide(L)'
;MIKSRRVRWAGHVARRGEKRNTYKILVRKPEGRRPLGRPRRRWMDNIKLNLREIGWDAMDWIDLAQDRYQWRALVNTVEALRRADHSPKESYRPSEVINIYLLSLAVADLMCGMLVVSLSVYSAIVQQWVYGDVVCRLVGYLEVTLWSVSVFTFMWISVDRYLAIRKPLRYETVQTKTRCQCWMAFTWISAAMLCCPPLLGFNKPVFDRDAYICMLDWGNMAAYSVTVAILVLGPSLITIIYTYFYIFSMMRKLRSGVPIHDKEYATALSENLSNPSHLMSFVLVVAFWLSWTPYAGVKLYEYFTGTKFQIPFLHFGIVWLGILNSFWKGIILVALSPQFRLALRIFCLTLCCRYKGRLQGELIGMDPDD
;
A
#
# COMPACT_ATOMS: atom_id res chain seq x y z
N MET A 1 2.95 8.35 -29.59
CA MET A 1 2.87 9.62 -30.37
C MET A 1 3.04 9.43 -31.89
N ILE A 2 3.84 8.45 -32.34
CA ILE A 2 4.24 8.32 -33.75
C ILE A 2 3.19 7.66 -34.66
N LYS A 3 2.39 6.69 -34.17
CA LYS A 3 1.44 5.92 -35.00
C LYS A 3 0.22 6.74 -35.51
N SER A 4 -0.49 7.46 -34.64
CA SER A 4 -1.67 8.26 -35.04
C SER A 4 -1.33 9.42 -35.98
N ARG A 5 -0.21 10.12 -35.76
CA ARG A 5 0.28 11.17 -36.65
C ARG A 5 0.64 10.64 -38.03
N ARG A 6 1.21 9.43 -38.12
CA ARG A 6 1.50 8.76 -39.40
C ARG A 6 0.20 8.42 -40.15
N VAL A 7 -0.80 7.83 -39.50
CA VAL A 7 -2.09 7.53 -40.15
C VAL A 7 -2.78 8.82 -40.61
N ARG A 8 -2.78 9.88 -39.80
CA ARG A 8 -3.34 11.20 -40.20
C ARG A 8 -2.64 11.77 -41.44
N TRP A 9 -1.31 11.71 -41.49
CA TRP A 9 -0.54 12.16 -42.66
C TRP A 9 -0.80 11.29 -43.89
N ALA A 10 -0.92 9.97 -43.72
CA ALA A 10 -1.14 9.02 -44.80
C ALA A 10 -2.39 9.36 -45.61
N GLY A 11 -3.52 9.60 -44.93
CA GLY A 11 -4.76 9.97 -45.63
C GLY A 11 -4.69 11.33 -46.29
N HIS A 12 -3.96 12.30 -45.70
CA HIS A 12 -3.75 13.60 -46.34
C HIS A 12 -2.96 13.48 -47.64
N VAL A 13 -1.94 12.61 -47.67
CA VAL A 13 -1.12 12.39 -48.86
C VAL A 13 -1.84 11.57 -49.93
N ALA A 14 -2.63 10.56 -49.53
CA ALA A 14 -3.43 9.75 -50.45
C ALA A 14 -4.43 10.59 -51.27
N ARG A 15 -4.99 11.66 -50.68
CA ARG A 15 -5.93 12.58 -51.34
C ARG A 15 -5.28 13.67 -52.22
N ARG A 16 -3.95 13.86 -52.17
CA ARG A 16 -3.26 14.93 -52.93
C ARG A 16 -2.92 14.55 -54.38
N GLY A 17 -3.27 13.35 -54.81
CA GLY A 17 -3.07 12.83 -56.16
C GLY A 17 -1.66 12.33 -56.45
N GLU A 18 -1.55 11.39 -57.38
CA GLU A 18 -0.33 10.60 -57.64
C GLU A 18 0.84 11.41 -58.22
N LYS A 19 0.53 12.53 -58.88
CA LYS A 19 1.52 13.40 -59.54
C LYS A 19 2.40 14.15 -58.54
N ARG A 20 2.00 14.26 -57.26
CA ARG A 20 2.76 14.98 -56.23
C ARG A 20 3.92 14.15 -55.69
N ASN A 21 5.06 14.80 -55.45
CA ASN A 21 6.26 14.15 -54.88
C ASN A 21 5.99 13.46 -53.54
N THR A 22 5.06 13.98 -52.73
CA THR A 22 4.68 13.35 -51.45
C THR A 22 4.02 11.99 -51.62
N TYR A 23 3.18 11.82 -52.65
CA TYR A 23 2.56 10.53 -52.98
C TYR A 23 3.62 9.56 -53.53
N LYS A 24 4.54 10.05 -54.37
CA LYS A 24 5.67 9.25 -54.83
C LYS A 24 6.51 8.73 -53.66
N ILE A 25 6.80 9.55 -52.63
CA ILE A 25 7.54 9.11 -51.42
C ILE A 25 6.77 8.05 -50.63
N LEU A 26 5.44 8.15 -50.56
CA LEU A 26 4.58 7.19 -49.86
C LEU A 26 4.69 5.78 -50.46
N VAL A 27 4.72 5.67 -51.78
CA VAL A 27 4.68 4.39 -52.53
C VAL A 27 6.06 3.90 -52.98
N ARG A 28 7.06 4.80 -53.08
CA ARG A 28 8.40 4.49 -53.62
C ARG A 28 9.10 3.38 -52.86
N LYS A 29 9.65 2.43 -53.62
CA LYS A 29 10.54 1.38 -53.10
C LYS A 29 11.91 1.99 -52.75
N PRO A 30 12.40 1.83 -51.52
CA PRO A 30 13.69 2.39 -51.14
C PRO A 30 14.85 1.54 -51.70
N GLU A 31 15.70 2.13 -52.54
CA GLU A 31 16.82 1.46 -53.22
C GLU A 31 18.19 1.72 -52.55
N GLY A 32 19.15 0.79 -52.68
CA GLY A 32 20.52 0.86 -52.17
C GLY A 32 20.84 -0.09 -50.98
N ARG A 33 22.12 -0.32 -50.70
CA ARG A 33 22.60 -1.15 -49.58
C ARG A 33 22.78 -0.30 -48.31
N ARG A 34 22.40 -0.84 -47.15
CA ARG A 34 22.63 -0.23 -45.83
C ARG A 34 23.56 -1.14 -45.02
N PRO A 35 24.51 -0.60 -44.23
CA PRO A 35 25.44 -1.43 -43.48
C PRO A 35 24.79 -2.23 -42.34
N LEU A 36 23.82 -1.67 -41.58
CA LEU A 36 23.10 -2.34 -40.46
C LEU A 36 21.75 -1.64 -40.17
N GLY A 37 20.74 -2.37 -39.66
CA GLY A 37 19.48 -1.81 -39.10
C GLY A 37 18.15 -2.42 -39.60
N ARG A 38 17.01 -1.89 -39.11
CA ARG A 38 15.63 -2.36 -39.39
C ARG A 38 15.36 -2.47 -40.91
N PRO A 39 14.61 -3.49 -41.38
CA PRO A 39 14.30 -3.68 -42.80
C PRO A 39 13.73 -2.42 -43.47
N ARG A 40 14.15 -2.14 -44.72
CA ARG A 40 13.64 -1.01 -45.52
C ARG A 40 12.20 -1.31 -45.98
N ARG A 41 11.24 -0.98 -45.14
CA ARG A 41 9.81 -1.04 -45.50
C ARG A 41 9.41 0.20 -46.28
N ARG A 42 8.51 0.07 -47.27
CA ARG A 42 7.87 1.25 -47.86
C ARG A 42 7.12 1.99 -46.77
N TRP A 43 6.95 3.30 -46.95
CA TRP A 43 6.15 4.07 -46.01
C TRP A 43 4.72 3.52 -45.95
N MET A 44 4.18 3.13 -47.11
CA MET A 44 2.91 2.39 -47.22
C MET A 44 2.87 1.08 -46.42
N ASP A 45 3.94 0.27 -46.44
CA ASP A 45 3.97 -1.00 -45.70
C ASP A 45 3.92 -0.76 -44.18
N ASN A 46 4.49 0.35 -43.70
CA ASN A 46 4.37 0.75 -42.29
C ASN A 46 2.95 1.17 -41.93
N ILE A 47 2.20 1.78 -42.85
CA ILE A 47 0.78 2.10 -42.62
C ILE A 47 -0.06 0.82 -42.58
N LYS A 48 0.12 -0.08 -43.55
CA LYS A 48 -0.55 -1.39 -43.57
C LYS A 48 -0.30 -2.17 -42.27
N LEU A 49 0.93 -2.15 -41.76
CA LEU A 49 1.25 -2.77 -40.47
C LEU A 49 0.47 -2.14 -39.30
N ASN A 50 0.45 -0.80 -39.21
CA ASN A 50 -0.27 -0.12 -38.12
C ASN A 50 -1.79 -0.34 -38.19
N LEU A 51 -2.35 -0.54 -39.38
CA LEU A 51 -3.78 -0.86 -39.56
C LEU A 51 -4.09 -2.30 -39.18
N ARG A 52 -3.22 -3.25 -39.55
CA ARG A 52 -3.33 -4.66 -39.14
C ARG A 52 -3.27 -4.86 -37.63
N GLU A 53 -2.40 -4.11 -36.95
CA GLU A 53 -2.35 -4.11 -35.47
C GLU A 53 -3.68 -3.69 -34.82
N ILE A 54 -4.57 -3.03 -35.55
CA ILE A 54 -5.88 -2.54 -35.09
C ILE A 54 -7.02 -3.46 -35.60
N GLY A 55 -6.68 -4.63 -36.16
CA GLY A 55 -7.67 -5.58 -36.70
C GLY A 55 -8.22 -5.18 -38.08
N TRP A 56 -7.66 -4.16 -38.72
CA TRP A 56 -8.03 -3.75 -40.07
C TRP A 56 -7.06 -4.34 -41.09
N ASP A 57 -7.47 -5.42 -41.76
CA ASP A 57 -6.76 -5.99 -42.91
C ASP A 57 -7.32 -5.45 -44.23
N ALA A 58 -7.33 -4.13 -44.37
CA ALA A 58 -7.77 -3.50 -45.61
C ALA A 58 -6.63 -3.53 -46.64
N MET A 59 -6.81 -4.32 -47.71
CA MET A 59 -5.86 -4.33 -48.84
C MET A 59 -5.71 -2.96 -49.50
N ASP A 60 -6.77 -2.14 -49.48
CA ASP A 60 -6.87 -0.84 -50.15
C ASP A 60 -7.27 0.32 -49.23
N TRP A 61 -6.48 0.55 -48.19
CA TRP A 61 -6.62 1.73 -47.31
C TRP A 61 -6.55 3.08 -48.04
N ILE A 62 -6.04 3.12 -49.28
CA ILE A 62 -5.97 4.32 -50.12
C ILE A 62 -7.36 4.74 -50.59
N ASP A 63 -8.24 3.79 -50.90
CA ASP A 63 -9.62 4.06 -51.31
C ASP A 63 -10.44 4.54 -50.11
N LEU A 64 -10.27 3.88 -48.96
CA LEU A 64 -10.81 4.34 -47.69
C LEU A 64 -10.35 5.76 -47.32
N ALA A 65 -9.12 6.13 -47.69
CA ALA A 65 -8.61 7.47 -47.43
C ALA A 65 -9.26 8.54 -48.33
N GLN A 66 -9.91 8.18 -49.44
CA GLN A 66 -10.66 9.13 -50.25
C GLN A 66 -11.92 9.61 -49.52
N ASP A 67 -12.59 8.72 -48.78
CA ASP A 67 -13.68 9.10 -47.89
C ASP A 67 -13.15 9.83 -46.65
N ARG A 68 -13.41 11.13 -46.57
CA ARG A 68 -12.94 11.99 -45.48
C ARG A 68 -13.59 11.66 -44.14
N TYR A 69 -14.84 11.18 -44.16
CA TYR A 69 -15.60 10.85 -42.96
C TYR A 69 -15.11 9.52 -42.37
N GLN A 70 -15.07 8.47 -43.19
CA GLN A 70 -14.57 7.16 -42.78
C GLN A 70 -13.11 7.21 -42.32
N TRP A 71 -12.25 7.97 -43.04
CA TRP A 71 -10.86 8.14 -42.62
C TRP A 71 -10.72 8.88 -41.28
N ARG A 72 -11.58 9.86 -41.01
CA ARG A 72 -11.58 10.57 -39.72
C ARG A 72 -12.03 9.67 -38.58
N ALA A 73 -13.07 8.86 -38.80
CA ALA A 73 -13.51 7.85 -37.84
C ALA A 73 -12.40 6.85 -37.52
N LEU A 74 -11.66 6.37 -38.52
CA LEU A 74 -10.50 5.49 -38.33
C LEU A 74 -9.38 6.18 -37.54
N VAL A 75 -9.04 7.43 -37.85
CA VAL A 75 -8.02 8.16 -37.08
C VAL A 75 -8.45 8.36 -35.62
N ASN A 76 -9.73 8.65 -35.40
CA ASN A 76 -10.28 8.84 -34.05
C ASN A 76 -10.29 7.52 -33.25
N THR A 77 -10.61 6.39 -33.89
CA THR A 77 -10.53 5.06 -33.25
C THR A 77 -9.09 4.67 -32.95
N VAL A 78 -8.13 4.94 -33.85
CA VAL A 78 -6.69 4.77 -33.57
C VAL A 78 -6.25 5.62 -32.37
N GLU A 79 -6.75 6.85 -32.27
CA GLU A 79 -6.48 7.73 -31.11
C GLU A 79 -7.19 7.29 -29.84
N ALA A 80 -8.38 6.68 -29.94
CA ALA A 80 -9.13 6.13 -28.82
C ALA A 80 -8.52 4.82 -28.30
N LEU A 81 -8.16 3.88 -29.18
CA LEU A 81 -7.45 2.65 -28.84
C LEU A 81 -6.08 2.95 -28.23
N ARG A 82 -5.39 3.99 -28.72
CA ARG A 82 -4.19 4.49 -28.03
C ARG A 82 -4.51 5.01 -26.63
N ARG A 83 -5.60 5.76 -26.46
CA ARG A 83 -6.04 6.21 -25.12
C ARG A 83 -6.43 5.04 -24.22
N ALA A 84 -6.86 3.91 -24.78
CA ALA A 84 -7.12 2.67 -24.06
C ALA A 84 -5.83 1.89 -23.74
N ASP A 85 -4.82 1.87 -24.62
CA ASP A 85 -3.53 1.20 -24.40
C ASP A 85 -2.56 2.06 -23.56
N HIS A 86 -2.75 3.38 -23.56
CA HIS A 86 -2.23 4.31 -22.53
C HIS A 86 -3.21 4.53 -21.38
N SER A 87 -4.41 3.96 -21.42
CA SER A 87 -5.09 3.74 -20.15
C SER A 87 -4.17 2.76 -19.43
N PRO A 88 -3.78 3.04 -18.19
CA PRO A 88 -2.87 2.19 -17.47
C PRO A 88 -3.44 0.78 -17.52
N LYS A 89 -2.78 -0.12 -18.27
CA LYS A 89 -3.00 -1.57 -18.25
C LYS A 89 -3.17 -1.93 -16.79
N GLU A 90 -4.41 -2.15 -16.37
CA GLU A 90 -4.76 -2.52 -15.01
C GLU A 90 -3.92 -1.75 -13.97
N SER A 91 -4.13 -0.43 -13.92
CA SER A 91 -3.52 0.47 -12.93
C SER A 91 -3.40 -0.26 -11.60
N TYR A 92 -2.14 -0.53 -11.23
CA TYR A 92 -1.78 -1.14 -9.96
C TYR A 92 -2.33 -0.25 -8.86
N ARG A 93 -3.48 -0.62 -8.31
CA ARG A 93 -4.23 0.25 -7.41
C ARG A 93 -3.37 0.44 -6.16
N PRO A 94 -2.99 1.68 -5.75
CA PRO A 94 -2.17 1.93 -4.56
C PRO A 94 -2.67 1.28 -3.26
N SER A 95 -3.92 0.83 -3.28
CA SER A 95 -4.55 0.01 -2.25
C SER A 95 -3.99 -1.42 -2.10
N GLU A 96 -3.44 -2.05 -3.13
CA GLU A 96 -2.99 -3.45 -3.00
C GLU A 96 -1.73 -3.59 -2.13
N VAL A 97 -0.83 -2.60 -2.18
CA VAL A 97 0.38 -2.56 -1.35
C VAL A 97 0.02 -2.35 0.12
N ILE A 98 -0.80 -1.34 0.40
CA ILE A 98 -1.18 -1.00 1.78
C ILE A 98 -1.94 -2.17 2.44
N ASN A 99 -2.71 -2.94 1.67
CA ASN A 99 -3.40 -4.12 2.17
C ASN A 99 -2.45 -5.18 2.73
N ILE A 100 -1.21 -5.29 2.25
CA ILE A 100 -0.21 -6.22 2.81
C ILE A 100 0.17 -5.79 4.24
N TYR A 101 0.43 -4.50 4.44
CA TYR A 101 0.76 -3.95 5.76
C TYR A 101 -0.43 -4.06 6.72
N LEU A 102 -1.64 -3.75 6.24
CA LEU A 102 -2.86 -3.88 7.03
C LEU A 102 -3.16 -5.34 7.39
N LEU A 103 -2.92 -6.29 6.48
CA LEU A 103 -3.05 -7.72 6.76
C LEU A 103 -2.07 -8.15 7.85
N SER A 104 -0.82 -7.68 7.81
CA SER A 104 0.16 -7.98 8.85
C SER A 104 -0.27 -7.44 10.21
N LEU A 105 -0.80 -6.22 10.27
CA LEU A 105 -1.36 -5.67 11.51
C LEU A 105 -2.54 -6.51 12.01
N ALA A 106 -3.46 -6.91 11.11
CA ALA A 106 -4.60 -7.75 11.45
C ALA A 106 -4.19 -9.12 12.00
N VAL A 107 -3.17 -9.76 11.42
CA VAL A 107 -2.61 -11.02 11.92
C VAL A 107 -2.01 -10.83 13.32
N ALA A 108 -1.25 -9.77 13.52
CA ALA A 108 -0.66 -9.49 14.84
C ALA A 108 -1.73 -9.21 15.91
N ASP A 109 -2.76 -8.44 15.56
CA ASP A 109 -3.87 -8.11 16.45
C ASP A 109 -4.72 -9.35 16.78
N LEU A 110 -4.95 -10.22 15.80
CA LEU A 110 -5.66 -11.49 15.98
C LEU A 110 -4.88 -12.43 16.91
N MET A 111 -3.57 -12.57 16.71
CA MET A 111 -2.72 -13.38 17.59
C MET A 111 -2.72 -12.82 19.02
N CYS A 112 -2.65 -11.50 19.18
CA CYS A 112 -2.75 -10.85 20.49
C CYS A 112 -4.09 -11.14 21.17
N GLY A 113 -5.21 -10.97 20.46
CA GLY A 113 -6.55 -11.24 21.01
C GLY A 113 -6.75 -12.71 21.41
N MET A 114 -6.36 -13.63 20.54
CA MET A 114 -6.59 -15.07 20.77
C MET A 114 -5.65 -15.68 21.80
N LEU A 115 -4.38 -15.25 21.84
CA LEU A 115 -3.37 -15.90 22.67
C LEU A 115 -3.04 -15.09 23.93
N VAL A 116 -2.86 -13.77 23.82
CA VAL A 116 -2.46 -12.94 24.96
C VAL A 116 -3.70 -12.57 25.78
N VAL A 117 -4.66 -11.87 25.16
CA VAL A 117 -5.84 -11.35 25.86
C VAL A 117 -6.69 -12.47 26.44
N SER A 118 -6.94 -13.53 25.67
CA SER A 118 -7.78 -14.64 26.12
C SER A 118 -7.22 -15.35 27.36
N LEU A 119 -5.89 -15.54 27.44
CA LEU A 119 -5.23 -16.12 28.63
C LEU A 119 -5.20 -15.14 29.81
N SER A 120 -5.07 -13.84 29.54
CA SER A 120 -5.12 -12.80 30.58
C SER A 120 -6.51 -12.64 31.20
N VAL A 121 -7.60 -12.75 30.43
CA VAL A 121 -8.97 -12.60 30.94
C VAL A 121 -9.30 -13.64 32.00
N TYR A 122 -8.96 -14.92 31.76
CA TYR A 122 -9.18 -15.96 32.78
C TYR A 122 -8.34 -15.72 34.02
N SER A 123 -7.07 -15.33 33.85
CA SER A 123 -6.16 -15.02 34.97
C SER A 123 -6.64 -13.81 35.79
N ALA A 124 -7.32 -12.85 35.16
CA ALA A 124 -7.96 -11.73 35.84
C ALA A 124 -9.19 -12.16 36.67
N ILE A 125 -9.97 -13.14 36.21
CA ILE A 125 -11.12 -13.67 36.98
C ILE A 125 -10.63 -14.43 38.21
N VAL A 126 -9.64 -15.31 38.04
CA VAL A 126 -9.10 -16.14 39.14
C VAL A 126 -8.11 -15.36 40.02
N GLN A 127 -7.71 -14.15 39.62
CA GLN A 127 -6.75 -13.29 40.34
C GLN A 127 -5.36 -13.95 40.54
N GLN A 128 -5.04 -14.95 39.72
CA GLN A 128 -3.77 -15.68 39.77
C GLN A 128 -3.43 -16.29 38.41
N TRP A 129 -2.15 -16.52 38.17
CA TRP A 129 -1.69 -17.20 36.97
C TRP A 129 -1.73 -18.72 37.14
N VAL A 130 -2.71 -19.37 36.50
CA VAL A 130 -2.94 -20.82 36.64
C VAL A 130 -2.22 -21.69 35.60
N TYR A 131 -1.71 -21.10 34.52
CA TYR A 131 -1.22 -21.83 33.35
C TYR A 131 0.25 -22.29 33.47
N GLY A 132 0.89 -22.02 34.60
CA GLY A 132 2.29 -22.34 34.84
C GLY A 132 3.30 -21.41 34.15
N ASP A 133 4.57 -21.57 34.50
CA ASP A 133 5.67 -20.67 34.09
C ASP A 133 5.93 -20.68 32.57
N VAL A 134 5.79 -21.83 31.92
CA VAL A 134 6.04 -21.96 30.47
C VAL A 134 5.07 -21.11 29.66
N VAL A 135 3.79 -21.13 30.00
CA VAL A 135 2.78 -20.32 29.30
C VAL A 135 2.97 -18.84 29.61
N CYS A 136 3.39 -18.48 30.83
CA CYS A 136 3.72 -17.11 31.19
C CYS A 136 4.86 -16.56 30.33
N ARG A 137 5.91 -17.37 30.12
CA ARG A 137 7.03 -17.02 29.23
C ARG A 137 6.58 -16.82 27.79
N LEU A 138 5.73 -17.72 27.30
CA LEU A 138 5.19 -17.62 25.94
C LEU A 138 4.34 -16.35 25.75
N VAL A 139 3.50 -16.00 26.72
CA VAL A 139 2.66 -14.80 26.67
C VAL A 139 3.51 -13.54 26.65
N GLY A 140 4.49 -13.41 27.55
CA GLY A 140 5.41 -12.27 27.55
C GLY A 140 6.24 -12.17 26.26
N TYR A 141 6.67 -13.30 25.71
CA TYR A 141 7.33 -13.35 24.40
C TYR A 141 6.42 -12.84 23.27
N LEU A 142 5.20 -13.36 23.19
CA LEU A 142 4.24 -13.00 22.15
C LEU A 142 3.87 -11.52 22.24
N GLU A 143 3.66 -10.99 23.44
CA GLU A 143 3.35 -9.57 23.66
C GLU A 143 4.43 -8.66 23.05
N VAL A 144 5.70 -8.84 23.43
CA VAL A 144 6.81 -8.01 22.95
C VAL A 144 7.07 -8.22 21.45
N THR A 145 6.91 -9.45 20.96
CA THR A 145 7.09 -9.77 19.53
C THR A 145 6.01 -9.11 18.67
N LEU A 146 4.74 -9.24 19.04
CA LEU A 146 3.60 -8.67 18.29
C LEU A 146 3.59 -7.14 18.35
N TRP A 147 3.99 -6.58 19.50
CA TRP A 147 4.22 -5.13 19.62
C TRP A 147 5.34 -4.67 18.66
N SER A 148 6.48 -5.37 18.62
CA SER A 148 7.60 -5.06 17.74
C SER A 148 7.23 -5.15 16.26
N VAL A 149 6.48 -6.19 15.87
CA VAL A 149 5.93 -6.33 14.51
C VAL A 149 5.02 -5.16 14.16
N SER A 150 4.16 -4.73 15.09
CA SER A 150 3.27 -3.58 14.87
C SER A 150 4.06 -2.29 14.64
N VAL A 151 5.07 -2.01 15.47
CA VAL A 151 5.94 -0.83 15.35
C VAL A 151 6.66 -0.80 13.99
N PHE A 152 7.28 -1.90 13.59
CA PHE A 152 7.93 -1.99 12.28
C PHE A 152 6.94 -1.88 11.12
N THR A 153 5.74 -2.44 11.25
CA THR A 153 4.72 -2.31 10.22
C THR A 153 4.28 -0.85 10.05
N PHE A 154 4.13 -0.08 11.15
CA PHE A 154 3.86 1.35 11.08
C PHE A 154 5.00 2.16 10.46
N MET A 155 6.25 1.79 10.72
CA MET A 155 7.41 2.35 10.03
C MET A 155 7.32 2.12 8.52
N TRP A 156 7.05 0.88 8.08
CA TRP A 156 6.92 0.56 6.66
C TRP A 156 5.75 1.26 5.98
N ILE A 157 4.60 1.36 6.65
CA ILE A 157 3.45 2.15 6.17
C ILE A 157 3.91 3.61 5.93
N SER A 158 4.66 4.19 6.85
CA SER A 158 5.09 5.59 6.76
C SER A 158 6.11 5.79 5.62
N VAL A 159 7.02 4.83 5.39
CA VAL A 159 7.95 4.80 4.25
C VAL A 159 7.19 4.68 2.92
N ASP A 160 6.20 3.79 2.85
CA ASP A 160 5.37 3.60 1.67
C ASP A 160 4.62 4.89 1.30
N ARG A 161 3.98 5.55 2.28
CA ARG A 161 3.31 6.85 2.07
C ARG A 161 4.28 7.94 1.67
N TYR A 162 5.48 7.96 2.24
CA TYR A 162 6.54 8.89 1.86
C TYR A 162 6.98 8.69 0.40
N LEU A 163 7.14 7.44 -0.05
CA LEU A 163 7.55 7.15 -1.43
C LEU A 163 6.48 7.54 -2.45
N ALA A 164 5.20 7.33 -2.12
CA ALA A 164 4.08 7.78 -2.95
C ALA A 164 4.11 9.30 -3.17
N ILE A 165 4.50 10.08 -2.15
CA ILE A 165 4.56 11.54 -2.21
C ILE A 165 5.86 12.05 -2.83
N ARG A 166 7.01 11.43 -2.52
CA ARG A 166 8.32 11.85 -3.01
C ARG A 166 8.50 11.52 -4.50
N LYS A 167 7.97 10.40 -4.97
CA LYS A 167 8.17 9.88 -6.32
C LYS A 167 6.84 9.36 -6.92
N PRO A 168 5.81 10.20 -7.09
CA PRO A 168 4.49 9.76 -7.53
C PRO A 168 4.53 9.03 -8.87
N LEU A 169 5.30 9.53 -9.84
CA LEU A 169 5.42 8.94 -11.19
C LEU A 169 6.20 7.61 -11.24
N ARG A 170 6.98 7.30 -10.20
CA ARG A 170 7.78 6.06 -10.12
C ARG A 170 7.35 5.12 -9.00
N TYR A 171 6.32 5.49 -8.24
CA TYR A 171 5.88 4.76 -7.06
C TYR A 171 5.62 3.28 -7.37
N GLU A 172 4.84 3.00 -8.42
CA GLU A 172 4.48 1.64 -8.84
C GLU A 172 5.69 0.77 -9.20
N THR A 173 6.75 1.36 -9.78
CA THR A 173 7.99 0.63 -10.13
C THR A 173 8.90 0.37 -8.93
N VAL A 174 8.79 1.20 -7.89
CA VAL A 174 9.62 1.12 -6.68
C VAL A 174 8.97 0.20 -5.65
N GLN A 175 7.69 0.39 -5.38
CA GLN A 175 6.91 -0.37 -4.42
C GLN A 175 6.10 -1.46 -5.12
N THR A 176 6.74 -2.60 -5.32
CA THR A 176 6.09 -3.80 -5.88
C THR A 176 5.54 -4.69 -4.78
N LYS A 177 4.47 -5.44 -5.08
CA LYS A 177 3.83 -6.39 -4.18
C LYS A 177 4.83 -7.37 -3.54
N THR A 178 5.70 -7.95 -4.36
CA THR A 178 6.72 -8.92 -3.94
C THR A 178 7.70 -8.32 -2.94
N ARG A 179 8.18 -7.10 -3.19
CA ARG A 179 9.06 -6.40 -2.25
C ARG A 179 8.38 -6.18 -0.90
N CYS A 180 7.12 -5.72 -0.92
CA CYS A 180 6.36 -5.48 0.32
C CYS A 180 6.15 -6.77 1.12
N GLN A 181 5.84 -7.89 0.44
CA GLN A 181 5.74 -9.21 1.07
C GLN A 181 7.08 -9.66 1.68
N CYS A 182 8.19 -9.47 0.96
CA CYS A 182 9.52 -9.77 1.49
C CYS A 182 9.86 -8.90 2.71
N TRP A 183 9.55 -7.60 2.70
CA TRP A 183 9.75 -6.72 3.85
C TRP A 183 8.94 -7.16 5.06
N MET A 184 7.68 -7.56 4.86
CA MET A 184 6.86 -8.08 5.96
C MET A 184 7.38 -9.41 6.49
N ALA A 185 7.74 -10.36 5.62
CA ALA A 185 8.34 -11.62 6.04
C ALA A 185 9.63 -11.37 6.85
N PHE A 186 10.48 -10.46 6.38
CA PHE A 186 11.68 -10.05 7.10
C PHE A 186 11.35 -9.47 8.48
N THR A 187 10.37 -8.56 8.58
CA THR A 187 9.93 -7.96 9.85
C THR A 187 9.44 -9.01 10.85
N TRP A 188 8.65 -9.99 10.41
CA TRP A 188 8.18 -11.06 11.28
C TRP A 188 9.33 -11.93 11.79
N ILE A 189 10.23 -12.35 10.90
CA ILE A 189 11.39 -13.17 11.26
C ILE A 189 12.33 -12.40 12.19
N SER A 190 12.65 -11.14 11.87
CA SER A 190 13.55 -10.32 12.68
C SER A 190 12.97 -10.02 14.05
N ALA A 191 11.66 -9.73 14.15
CA ALA A 191 11.01 -9.49 15.43
C ALA A 191 10.97 -10.78 16.27
N ALA A 192 10.62 -11.91 15.66
CA ALA A 192 10.59 -13.21 16.34
C ALA A 192 11.96 -13.57 16.90
N MET A 193 13.05 -13.37 16.14
CA MET A 193 14.42 -13.64 16.56
C MET A 193 14.91 -12.67 17.64
N LEU A 194 14.68 -11.37 17.47
CA LEU A 194 15.11 -10.34 18.42
C LEU A 194 14.44 -10.52 19.79
N CYS A 195 13.18 -10.96 19.78
CA CYS A 195 12.39 -11.12 20.99
C CYS A 195 12.55 -12.48 21.67
N CYS A 196 13.40 -13.40 21.18
CA CYS A 196 13.63 -14.72 21.76
C CYS A 196 14.20 -14.79 23.21
N PRO A 197 15.00 -13.82 23.72
CA PRO A 197 15.66 -13.98 25.03
C PRO A 197 14.79 -14.42 26.22
N PRO A 198 13.53 -13.95 26.38
CA PRO A 198 12.63 -14.40 27.44
C PRO A 198 12.29 -15.90 27.38
N LEU A 199 12.31 -16.53 26.19
CA LEU A 199 12.06 -17.96 26.03
C LEU A 199 13.26 -18.82 26.47
N LEU A 200 14.47 -18.29 26.29
CA LEU A 200 15.73 -18.98 26.62
C LEU A 200 16.07 -18.95 28.11
N GLY A 201 15.23 -18.31 28.94
CA GLY A 201 15.42 -18.25 30.39
C GLY A 201 16.32 -17.12 30.88
N PHE A 202 16.68 -16.18 30.00
CA PHE A 202 17.39 -14.95 30.40
C PHE A 202 16.42 -14.00 31.10
N ASN A 203 16.33 -14.15 32.42
CA ASN A 203 15.34 -13.52 33.29
C ASN A 203 13.89 -13.93 32.93
N LYS A 204 13.06 -14.18 33.93
CA LYS A 204 11.71 -14.74 33.71
C LYS A 204 10.69 -13.59 33.60
N PRO A 205 9.77 -13.60 32.63
CA PRO A 205 8.57 -12.76 32.67
C PRO A 205 7.83 -13.03 33.97
N VAL A 206 7.36 -11.97 34.62
CA VAL A 206 6.69 -12.07 35.92
C VAL A 206 5.22 -11.75 35.72
N PHE A 207 4.36 -12.50 36.41
CA PHE A 207 2.94 -12.18 36.46
C PHE A 207 2.74 -10.85 37.19
N ASP A 208 2.33 -9.83 36.44
CA ASP A 208 2.00 -8.53 36.98
C ASP A 208 0.58 -8.60 37.57
N ARG A 209 0.48 -8.52 38.90
CA ARG A 209 -0.79 -8.60 39.62
C ARG A 209 -1.67 -7.37 39.42
N ASP A 210 -1.08 -6.23 39.08
CA ASP A 210 -1.82 -4.98 38.88
C ASP A 210 -2.39 -4.89 37.46
N ALA A 211 -1.79 -5.58 36.49
CA ALA A 211 -2.26 -5.63 35.10
C ALA A 211 -2.91 -6.97 34.69
N TYR A 212 -2.82 -8.01 35.53
CA TYR A 212 -3.29 -9.38 35.29
C TYR A 212 -2.75 -10.03 34.00
N ILE A 213 -1.49 -9.74 33.68
CA ILE A 213 -0.82 -10.25 32.48
C ILE A 213 0.63 -10.61 32.81
N CYS A 214 1.14 -11.64 32.14
CA CYS A 214 2.57 -11.98 32.19
C CYS A 214 3.35 -11.03 31.28
N MET A 215 4.13 -10.14 31.88
CA MET A 215 4.91 -9.13 31.17
C MET A 215 6.40 -9.27 31.47
N LEU A 216 7.21 -8.67 30.60
CA LEU A 216 8.63 -8.54 30.84
C LEU A 216 8.92 -7.51 31.93
N ASP A 217 9.81 -7.85 32.86
CA ASP A 217 10.33 -6.88 33.81
C ASP A 217 11.38 -5.99 33.12
N TRP A 218 10.92 -4.87 32.58
CA TRP A 218 11.75 -3.90 31.86
C TRP A 218 12.88 -3.28 32.70
N GLY A 219 12.73 -3.26 34.04
CA GLY A 219 13.72 -2.72 34.97
C GLY A 219 14.82 -3.73 35.26
N ASN A 220 14.46 -4.97 35.57
CA ASN A 220 15.43 -6.04 35.83
C ASN A 220 16.18 -6.47 34.56
N MET A 221 15.56 -6.30 33.39
CA MET A 221 16.16 -6.60 32.08
C MET A 221 16.65 -5.36 31.33
N ALA A 222 17.32 -4.42 32.02
CA ALA A 222 17.76 -3.15 31.45
C ALA A 222 18.56 -3.28 30.14
N ALA A 223 19.48 -4.25 30.04
CA ALA A 223 20.26 -4.45 28.81
C ALA A 223 19.38 -4.85 27.60
N TYR A 224 18.38 -5.70 27.83
CA TYR A 224 17.44 -6.12 26.79
C TYR A 224 16.46 -5.00 26.44
N SER A 225 15.94 -4.27 27.43
CA SER A 225 15.04 -3.14 27.20
C SER A 225 15.71 -2.02 26.38
N VAL A 226 16.97 -1.70 26.68
CA VAL A 226 17.79 -0.77 25.88
C VAL A 226 18.01 -1.30 24.47
N THR A 227 18.28 -2.60 24.30
CA THR A 227 18.47 -3.22 22.98
C THR A 227 17.21 -3.11 22.12
N VAL A 228 16.03 -3.42 22.67
CA VAL A 228 14.74 -3.27 21.99
C VAL A 228 14.46 -1.79 21.68
N ALA A 229 14.76 -0.89 22.61
CA ALA A 229 14.59 0.55 22.38
C ALA A 229 15.47 1.06 21.23
N ILE A 230 16.74 0.64 21.15
CA ILE A 230 17.66 1.08 20.10
C ILE A 230 17.35 0.44 18.75
N LEU A 231 17.04 -0.87 18.72
CA LEU A 231 16.89 -1.63 17.47
C LEU A 231 15.47 -1.61 16.89
N VAL A 232 14.44 -1.47 17.73
CA VAL A 232 13.03 -1.45 17.30
C VAL A 232 12.48 -0.04 17.36
N LEU A 233 12.50 0.57 18.54
CA LEU A 233 11.80 1.84 18.79
C LEU A 233 12.50 3.02 18.09
N GLY A 234 13.81 3.12 18.21
CA GLY A 234 14.65 4.19 17.64
C GLY A 234 14.48 4.37 16.13
N PRO A 235 14.84 3.39 15.28
CA PRO A 235 14.74 3.52 13.83
C PRO A 235 13.30 3.73 13.37
N SER A 236 12.33 3.09 14.04
CA SER A 236 10.92 3.22 13.69
C SER A 236 10.40 4.64 13.96
N LEU A 237 10.64 5.18 15.15
CA LEU A 237 10.21 6.54 15.50
C LEU A 237 10.90 7.60 14.64
N ILE A 238 12.23 7.51 14.45
CA ILE A 238 12.98 8.45 13.62
C ILE A 238 12.42 8.46 12.20
N THR A 239 12.18 7.28 11.63
CA THR A 239 11.63 7.14 10.28
C THR A 239 10.21 7.69 10.19
N ILE A 240 9.32 7.35 11.13
CA ILE A 240 7.94 7.84 11.17
C ILE A 240 7.92 9.38 11.27
N ILE A 241 8.69 9.96 12.18
CA ILE A 241 8.77 11.42 12.36
C ILE A 241 9.28 12.10 11.09
N TYR A 242 10.39 11.61 10.53
CA TYR A 242 10.98 12.18 9.31
C TYR A 242 10.03 12.12 8.12
N THR A 243 9.41 10.96 7.89
CA THR A 243 8.52 10.72 6.75
C THR A 243 7.26 11.57 6.85
N TYR A 244 6.58 11.60 8.00
CA TYR A 244 5.39 12.46 8.15
C TYR A 244 5.74 13.94 8.13
N PHE A 245 6.85 14.37 8.73
CA PHE A 245 7.31 15.76 8.63
C PHE A 245 7.49 16.19 7.17
N TYR A 246 8.10 15.34 6.34
CA TYR A 246 8.24 15.59 4.90
C TYR A 246 6.87 15.68 4.21
N ILE A 247 5.94 14.77 4.52
CA ILE A 247 4.59 14.76 3.97
C ILE A 247 3.85 16.06 4.32
N PHE A 248 3.86 16.48 5.59
CA PHE A 248 3.25 17.75 6.02
C PHE A 248 3.91 18.96 5.37
N SER A 249 5.24 18.98 5.25
CA SER A 249 5.97 20.04 4.56
C SER A 249 5.54 20.15 3.09
N MET A 250 5.41 19.01 2.39
CA MET A 250 4.98 18.98 1.00
C MET A 250 3.53 19.43 0.83
N MET A 251 2.63 19.00 1.71
CA MET A 251 1.23 19.46 1.74
C MET A 251 1.14 20.98 1.91
N ARG A 252 1.93 21.57 2.81
CA ARG A 252 1.98 23.03 2.99
C ARG A 252 2.46 23.74 1.74
N LYS A 253 3.53 23.25 1.10
CA LYS A 253 4.09 23.83 -0.14
C LYS A 253 3.08 23.84 -1.29
N LEU A 254 2.29 22.77 -1.42
CA LEU A 254 1.20 22.70 -2.42
C LEU A 254 0.10 23.70 -2.11
N ARG A 255 -0.34 23.78 -0.85
CA ARG A 255 -1.41 24.69 -0.43
C ARG A 255 -1.01 26.16 -0.54
N SER A 256 0.27 26.49 -0.35
CA SER A 256 0.80 27.84 -0.52
C SER A 256 0.96 28.26 -1.98
N GLY A 257 0.64 27.41 -2.96
CA GLY A 257 0.68 27.76 -4.37
C GLY A 257 2.10 28.04 -4.90
N VAL A 258 3.13 27.53 -4.23
CA VAL A 258 4.52 27.70 -4.70
C VAL A 258 4.66 26.99 -6.05
N PRO A 259 5.16 27.66 -7.10
CA PRO A 259 5.24 27.09 -8.43
C PRO A 259 6.15 25.86 -8.42
N ILE A 260 5.56 24.69 -8.61
CA ILE A 260 6.29 23.45 -8.83
C ILE A 260 6.69 23.42 -10.30
N HIS A 261 7.98 23.24 -10.55
CA HIS A 261 8.60 23.36 -11.86
C HIS A 261 8.05 22.39 -12.91
N ASP A 262 7.43 21.28 -12.45
CA ASP A 262 6.90 20.20 -13.26
C ASP A 262 5.40 19.99 -12.98
N LYS A 263 4.56 20.33 -13.97
CA LYS A 263 3.09 20.30 -13.84
C LYS A 263 2.57 18.87 -13.69
N GLU A 264 3.17 17.90 -14.38
CA GLU A 264 2.75 16.49 -14.33
C GLU A 264 3.01 15.90 -12.94
N TYR A 265 4.16 16.24 -12.35
CA TYR A 265 4.48 15.89 -10.97
C TYR A 265 3.49 16.52 -9.98
N ALA A 266 3.16 17.81 -10.14
CA ALA A 266 2.24 18.52 -9.25
C ALA A 266 0.82 17.93 -9.27
N THR A 267 0.31 17.56 -10.45
CA THR A 267 -1.00 16.91 -10.60
C THR A 267 -1.00 15.54 -9.92
N ALA A 268 0.00 14.69 -10.20
CA ALA A 268 0.09 13.36 -9.62
C ALA A 268 0.24 13.41 -8.09
N LEU A 269 0.98 14.39 -7.57
CA LEU A 269 1.13 14.61 -6.14
C LEU A 269 -0.19 15.06 -5.47
N SER A 270 -0.93 15.97 -6.09
CA SER A 270 -2.24 16.42 -5.57
C SER A 270 -3.27 15.27 -5.52
N GLU A 271 -3.26 14.40 -6.54
CA GLU A 271 -4.11 13.21 -6.60
C GLU A 271 -3.76 12.23 -5.48
N ASN A 272 -2.47 11.93 -5.29
CA ASN A 272 -2.02 11.04 -4.21
C ASN A 272 -2.38 11.58 -2.82
N LEU A 273 -2.22 12.90 -2.60
CA LEU A 273 -2.58 13.52 -1.31
C LEU A 273 -4.09 13.56 -1.05
N SER A 274 -4.91 13.63 -2.11
CA SER A 274 -6.37 13.55 -1.99
C SER A 274 -6.86 12.14 -1.62
N ASN A 275 -6.00 11.13 -1.73
CA ASN A 275 -6.37 9.75 -1.43
C ASN A 275 -6.59 9.55 0.09
N PRO A 276 -7.79 9.12 0.53
CA PRO A 276 -8.13 8.94 1.95
C PRO A 276 -7.23 7.93 2.67
N SER A 277 -6.53 7.07 1.94
CA SER A 277 -5.57 6.10 2.49
C SER A 277 -4.43 6.77 3.25
N HIS A 278 -3.99 7.97 2.83
CA HIS A 278 -2.95 8.72 3.55
C HIS A 278 -3.43 9.19 4.92
N LEU A 279 -4.65 9.72 5.00
CA LEU A 279 -5.27 10.12 6.26
C LEU A 279 -5.48 8.91 7.17
N MET A 280 -6.01 7.80 6.63
CA MET A 280 -6.18 6.56 7.37
C MET A 280 -4.85 6.08 7.97
N SER A 281 -3.78 5.99 7.17
CA SER A 281 -2.46 5.57 7.68
C SER A 281 -1.93 6.49 8.78
N PHE A 282 -2.12 7.80 8.66
CA PHE A 282 -1.71 8.75 9.67
C PHE A 282 -2.49 8.56 10.98
N VAL A 283 -3.81 8.43 10.90
CA VAL A 283 -4.68 8.19 12.07
C VAL A 283 -4.34 6.87 12.75
N LEU A 284 -4.05 5.80 11.99
CA LEU A 284 -3.64 4.51 12.55
C LEU A 284 -2.32 4.61 13.35
N VAL A 285 -1.32 5.31 12.80
CA VAL A 285 -0.03 5.52 13.47
C VAL A 285 -0.21 6.35 14.74
N VAL A 286 -0.94 7.45 14.66
CA VAL A 286 -1.20 8.33 15.81
C VAL A 286 -1.97 7.61 16.91
N ALA A 287 -3.02 6.85 16.56
CA ALA A 287 -3.81 6.09 17.53
C ALA A 287 -2.95 5.07 18.30
N PHE A 288 -2.04 4.37 17.62
CA PHE A 288 -1.10 3.45 18.26
C PHE A 288 -0.18 4.14 19.26
N TRP A 289 0.48 5.23 18.87
CA TRP A 289 1.40 5.91 19.79
C TRP A 289 0.65 6.55 20.96
N LEU A 290 -0.53 7.13 20.72
CA LEU A 290 -1.35 7.71 21.79
C LEU A 290 -1.84 6.67 22.79
N SER A 291 -2.16 5.44 22.36
CA SER A 291 -2.60 4.38 23.28
C SER A 291 -1.46 3.86 24.16
N TRP A 292 -0.22 3.83 23.65
CA TRP A 292 0.94 3.31 24.38
C TRP A 292 1.73 4.36 25.16
N THR A 293 1.54 5.65 24.85
CA THR A 293 2.23 6.77 25.54
C THR A 293 1.97 6.80 27.05
N PRO A 294 0.74 6.60 27.57
CA PRO A 294 0.49 6.59 29.01
C PRO A 294 1.30 5.50 29.73
N TYR A 295 1.33 4.28 29.19
CA TYR A 295 2.11 3.18 29.75
C TYR A 295 3.60 3.48 29.72
N ALA A 296 4.12 3.92 28.58
CA ALA A 296 5.53 4.28 28.43
C ALA A 296 5.93 5.42 29.38
N GLY A 297 5.10 6.45 29.53
CA GLY A 297 5.35 7.59 30.42
C GLY A 297 5.39 7.20 31.89
N VAL A 298 4.43 6.37 32.34
CA VAL A 298 4.43 5.86 33.73
C VAL A 298 5.66 4.99 33.98
N LYS A 299 5.98 4.04 33.09
CA LYS A 299 7.17 3.19 33.28
C LYS A 299 8.48 3.96 33.24
N LEU A 300 8.57 4.99 32.40
CA LEU A 300 9.73 5.87 32.35
C LEU A 300 9.87 6.67 33.65
N TYR A 301 8.76 7.19 34.19
CA TYR A 301 8.75 7.88 35.48
C TYR A 301 9.18 6.96 36.61
N GLU A 302 8.57 5.77 36.75
CA GLU A 302 8.91 4.79 37.79
C GLU A 302 10.38 4.35 37.72
N TYR A 303 10.94 4.27 36.51
CA TYR A 303 12.35 3.98 36.32
C TYR A 303 13.26 5.12 36.81
N PHE A 304 12.91 6.38 36.55
CA PHE A 304 13.72 7.53 36.97
C PHE A 304 13.58 7.89 38.45
N THR A 305 12.38 7.79 39.03
CA THR A 305 12.14 8.16 40.42
C THR A 305 12.31 7.00 41.39
N GLY A 306 12.29 5.75 40.90
CA GLY A 306 12.29 4.54 41.73
C GLY A 306 11.01 4.36 42.56
N THR A 307 10.02 5.25 42.40
CA THR A 307 8.76 5.23 43.13
C THR A 307 7.65 4.68 42.24
N LYS A 308 7.01 3.59 42.68
CA LYS A 308 5.85 3.03 42.00
C LYS A 308 4.58 3.80 42.35
N PHE A 309 3.74 4.06 41.36
CA PHE A 309 2.45 4.69 41.62
C PHE A 309 1.49 3.71 42.26
N GLN A 310 1.11 3.95 43.52
CA GLN A 310 0.15 3.10 44.24
C GLN A 310 -1.31 3.52 44.01
N ILE A 311 -1.66 3.87 42.76
CA ILE A 311 -3.03 4.23 42.40
C ILE A 311 -3.77 2.96 41.96
N PRO A 312 -4.89 2.58 42.60
CA PRO A 312 -5.65 1.40 42.22
C PRO A 312 -6.02 1.40 40.73
N PHE A 313 -5.85 0.27 40.05
CA PHE A 313 -6.19 0.05 38.64
C PHE A 313 -5.46 0.95 37.62
N LEU A 314 -4.50 1.79 38.03
CA LEU A 314 -3.75 2.63 37.09
C LEU A 314 -2.98 1.78 36.08
N HIS A 315 -2.18 0.82 36.57
CA HIS A 315 -1.40 -0.09 35.72
C HIS A 315 -2.27 -0.94 34.81
N PHE A 316 -3.40 -1.43 35.34
CA PHE A 316 -4.43 -2.10 34.54
C PHE A 316 -4.91 -1.19 33.40
N GLY A 317 -5.42 0.00 33.72
CA GLY A 317 -6.02 0.91 32.74
C GLY A 317 -5.05 1.31 31.63
N ILE A 318 -3.80 1.64 31.95
CA ILE A 318 -2.82 2.10 30.95
C ILE A 318 -2.31 0.95 30.05
N VAL A 319 -2.12 -0.26 30.59
CA VAL A 319 -1.70 -1.43 29.79
C VAL A 319 -2.83 -1.85 28.87
N TRP A 320 -4.03 -1.99 29.40
CA TRP A 320 -5.19 -2.42 28.64
C TRP A 320 -5.63 -1.38 27.62
N LEU A 321 -5.42 -0.08 27.86
CA LEU A 321 -5.57 0.96 26.83
C LEU A 321 -4.65 0.73 25.63
N GLY A 322 -3.39 0.33 25.88
CA GLY A 322 -2.44 -0.05 24.83
C GLY A 322 -2.88 -1.28 24.06
N ILE A 323 -3.37 -2.31 24.75
CA ILE A 323 -3.90 -3.55 24.16
C ILE A 323 -5.17 -3.27 23.33
N LEU A 324 -6.04 -2.37 23.78
CA LEU A 324 -7.28 -1.97 23.09
C LEU A 324 -7.04 -1.24 21.75
N ASN A 325 -5.79 -0.89 21.42
CA ASN A 325 -5.42 -0.38 20.10
C ASN A 325 -5.92 -1.26 18.94
N SER A 326 -5.94 -2.58 19.10
CA SER A 326 -6.50 -3.50 18.10
C SER A 326 -7.96 -3.20 17.78
N PHE A 327 -8.75 -2.81 18.78
CA PHE A 327 -10.15 -2.44 18.61
C PHE A 327 -10.29 -1.10 17.88
N TRP A 328 -9.48 -0.10 18.27
CA TRP A 328 -9.47 1.21 17.61
C TRP A 328 -9.11 1.12 16.13
N LYS A 329 -8.15 0.25 15.76
CA LYS A 329 -7.81 0.00 14.35
C LYS A 329 -9.02 -0.47 13.53
N GLY A 330 -9.84 -1.37 14.07
CA GLY A 330 -11.07 -1.85 13.41
C GLY A 330 -12.04 -0.70 13.12
N ILE A 331 -12.29 0.16 14.11
CA ILE A 331 -13.14 1.35 13.94
C ILE A 331 -12.57 2.30 12.88
N ILE A 332 -11.27 2.57 12.93
CA ILE A 332 -10.58 3.44 11.97
C ILE A 332 -10.70 2.90 10.55
N LEU A 333 -10.51 1.59 10.35
CA LEU A 333 -10.64 0.95 9.04
C LEU A 333 -12.08 1.01 8.52
N VAL A 334 -13.08 0.79 9.36
CA VAL A 334 -14.50 0.92 8.98
C VAL A 334 -14.84 2.37 8.62
N ALA A 335 -14.35 3.36 9.37
CA ALA A 335 -14.68 4.76 9.14
C ALA A 335 -13.98 5.34 7.91
N LEU A 336 -12.68 5.08 7.75
CA LEU A 336 -11.83 5.79 6.79
C LEU A 336 -11.51 4.99 5.52
N SER A 337 -11.70 3.65 5.49
CA SER A 337 -11.40 2.83 4.32
C SER A 337 -12.69 2.48 3.53
N PRO A 338 -12.90 3.05 2.32
CA PRO A 338 -14.04 2.70 1.48
C PRO A 338 -13.98 1.24 1.02
N GLN A 339 -12.78 0.74 0.76
CA GLN A 339 -12.55 -0.62 0.30
C GLN A 339 -12.84 -1.64 1.39
N PHE A 340 -12.44 -1.35 2.62
CA PHE A 340 -12.76 -2.20 3.77
C PHE A 340 -14.27 -2.26 4.00
N ARG A 341 -14.99 -1.12 3.90
CA ARG A 341 -16.46 -1.11 3.98
C ARG A 341 -17.12 -1.94 2.89
N LEU A 342 -16.60 -1.90 1.66
CA LEU A 342 -17.12 -2.71 0.56
C LEU A 342 -16.89 -4.20 0.82
N ALA A 343 -15.66 -4.59 1.20
CA ALA A 343 -15.32 -5.97 1.54
C ALA A 343 -16.17 -6.49 2.72
N LEU A 344 -16.36 -5.66 3.75
CA LEU A 344 -17.19 -6.00 4.90
C LEU A 344 -18.66 -6.17 4.50
N ARG A 345 -19.22 -5.31 3.62
CA ARG A 345 -20.58 -5.49 3.10
C ARG A 345 -20.73 -6.78 2.31
N ILE A 346 -19.77 -7.11 1.45
CA ILE A 346 -19.76 -8.38 0.69
C ILE A 346 -19.66 -9.58 1.64
N PHE A 347 -18.81 -9.49 2.66
CA PHE A 347 -18.66 -10.53 3.67
C PHE A 347 -19.94 -10.72 4.50
N CYS A 348 -20.57 -9.63 4.97
CA CYS A 348 -21.85 -9.70 5.66
C CYS A 348 -22.96 -10.25 4.74
N LEU A 349 -22.99 -9.86 3.47
CA LEU A 349 -23.95 -10.40 2.50
C LEU A 349 -23.70 -11.88 2.20
N THR A 350 -22.46 -12.36 2.18
CA THR A 350 -22.17 -13.80 1.98
C THR A 350 -22.48 -14.63 3.22
N LEU A 351 -22.34 -14.07 4.43
CA LEU A 351 -22.78 -14.70 5.68
C LEU A 351 -24.31 -14.69 5.84
N CYS A 352 -24.96 -13.56 5.57
CA CYS A 352 -26.42 -13.41 5.67
C CYS A 352 -27.15 -14.08 4.49
N CYS A 353 -26.54 -14.11 3.31
CA CYS A 353 -27.03 -14.77 2.12
C CYS A 353 -26.07 -15.89 1.72
N ARG A 354 -26.03 -16.96 2.53
CA ARG A 354 -25.43 -18.25 2.15
C ARG A 354 -26.12 -18.90 0.92
N TYR A 355 -27.06 -18.20 0.29
CA TYR A 355 -27.88 -18.63 -0.84
C TYR A 355 -28.20 -17.46 -1.78
N LYS A 356 -27.25 -17.08 -2.64
CA LYS A 356 -27.50 -16.66 -4.04
C LYS A 356 -26.19 -16.26 -4.72
N GLY A 357 -25.58 -17.22 -5.41
CA GLY A 357 -24.53 -16.97 -6.40
C GLY A 357 -25.05 -16.28 -7.67
N ARG A 358 -25.76 -15.15 -7.51
CA ARG A 358 -26.35 -14.42 -8.66
C ARG A 358 -26.16 -12.90 -8.62
N LEU A 359 -25.58 -12.35 -7.54
CA LEU A 359 -25.31 -10.91 -7.40
C LEU A 359 -23.83 -10.54 -7.59
N GLN A 360 -23.06 -11.42 -8.24
CA GLN A 360 -21.65 -11.19 -8.56
C GLN A 360 -21.46 -10.77 -10.04
N GLY A 361 -22.52 -10.84 -10.85
CA GLY A 361 -22.53 -10.34 -12.23
C GLY A 361 -22.81 -8.83 -12.34
N GLU A 362 -23.69 -8.28 -11.51
CA GLU A 362 -24.13 -6.88 -11.64
C GLU A 362 -23.13 -5.85 -11.09
N LEU A 363 -22.24 -6.22 -10.15
CA LEU A 363 -21.28 -5.27 -9.56
C LEU A 363 -19.98 -5.10 -10.37
N ILE A 364 -19.74 -5.92 -11.41
CA ILE A 364 -18.51 -5.88 -12.21
C ILE A 364 -18.68 -5.05 -13.49
N GLY A 365 -19.88 -4.55 -13.79
CA GLY A 365 -20.05 -3.51 -14.82
C GLY A 365 -19.61 -3.97 -16.21
N MET A 366 -20.29 -4.99 -16.73
CA MET A 366 -20.34 -5.26 -18.16
C MET A 366 -21.80 -5.52 -18.53
N ASP A 367 -22.48 -4.51 -19.06
CA ASP A 367 -23.47 -4.77 -20.10
C ASP A 367 -22.73 -5.36 -21.30
N PRO A 368 -23.24 -6.47 -21.85
CA PRO A 368 -23.89 -6.33 -23.14
C PRO A 368 -25.15 -7.18 -23.30
N ASP A 369 -26.12 -6.59 -24.00
CA ASP A 369 -27.32 -7.19 -24.62
C ASP A 369 -28.62 -7.17 -23.78
N ASP A 370 -29.21 -5.97 -23.65
CA ASP A 370 -30.61 -5.67 -24.01
C ASP A 370 -30.74 -4.19 -24.44
#